data_AF-A0A7X8M3F4-F1
#
_entry.id   AF-A0A7X8M3F4-F1
#
_cell.length_a   1.000
_cell.length_b   1.000
_cell.length_c   1.000
_cell.angle_alpha   90.00
_cell.angle_beta   90.00
_cell.angle_gamma   90.00
#
_symmetry.space_group_name_H-M   'P 1'
#
loop_
_entity.id
_entity.type
_entity.pdbx_description
1 polymer ?
#
loop_
_entity_poly.entity_id
_entity_poly.type
_entity_poly.pdbx_seq_one_letter_code
_entity_poly.pdbx_strand_id
1 'polypeptide(L)' 'MKCSVCGYRYKEPDLSSEENKLISDGDEPFIKLINTFHRKDSEGNLDEAYLFGCPRCKTVRMELW' A
#
# COMPACT_ATOMS: atom_id res chain seq x y z
N MET A 1 1.16 2.40 -5.16
CA MET A 1 0.27 1.60 -4.30
C MET A 1 -1.15 1.51 -4.90
N LYS A 2 -1.75 0.32 -5.03
CA LYS A 2 -3.14 0.12 -5.52
C LYS A 2 -4.07 -0.45 -4.44
N CYS A 3 -5.28 0.10 -4.32
CA CYS A 3 -6.31 -0.41 -3.41
C CYS A 3 -7.00 -1.63 -4.03
N SER A 4 -6.99 -2.77 -3.34
CA SER A 4 -7.68 -3.99 -3.79
C SER A 4 -9.21 -3.90 -3.73
N VAL A 5 -9.78 -2.95 -2.99
CA VAL A 5 -11.23 -2.79 -2.83
C VAL A 5 -11.82 -1.84 -3.87
N CYS A 6 -11.34 -0.59 -3.94
CA CYS A 6 -11.89 0.41 -4.86
C CYS A 6 -11.04 0.65 -6.12
N GLY A 7 -9.90 -0.04 -6.26
CA GLY A 7 -9.03 0.08 -7.42
C GLY A 7 -8.14 1.33 -7.47
N TYR A 8 -8.27 2.27 -6.51
CA TYR A 8 -7.50 3.52 -6.49
C TYR A 8 -5.99 3.27 -6.53
N ARG A 9 -5.31 3.90 -7.48
CA ARG A 9 -3.86 3.85 -7.69
C ARG A 9 -3.22 5.17 -7.29
N TYR A 10 -2.08 5.11 -6.64
CA TYR A 10 -1.21 6.26 -6.41
C TYR A 10 0.24 5.86 -6.66
N LYS A 11 0.89 6.49 -7.65
CA LYS A 11 2.26 6.18 -8.08
C LYS A 11 2.48 4.67 -8.33
N GLU A 12 1.54 4.01 -8.98
CA GLU A 12 1.71 2.62 -9.40
C GLU A 12 2.43 2.56 -10.74
N PRO A 13 3.31 1.57 -10.99
CA PRO A 13 3.88 1.35 -12.31
C PRO A 13 2.80 1.07 -13.36
N ASP A 14 2.92 1.73 -14.52
CA ASP A 14 2.09 1.42 -15.68
C ASP A 14 2.66 0.21 -16.43
N LEU A 15 2.10 -0.97 -16.14
CA LEU A 15 2.51 -2.22 -16.78
C LEU A 15 2.17 -2.29 -18.28
N SER A 16 1.41 -1.32 -18.81
CA SER A 16 1.04 -1.27 -20.22
C SER A 16 1.94 -0.35 -21.06
N SER A 17 2.83 0.40 -20.42
CA SER A 17 3.78 1.29 -21.09
C SER A 17 5.17 0.66 -21.11
N GLU A 18 5.86 0.72 -22.25
CA GLU A 18 7.29 0.37 -22.34
C GLU A 18 8.18 1.36 -21.57
N GLU A 19 7.64 2.53 -21.24
CA GLU A 19 8.29 3.53 -20.40
C GLU A 19 7.90 3.28 -18.94
N ASN A 20 8.86 3.41 -18.00
CA ASN A 20 8.65 3.32 -16.55
C ASN A 20 7.78 4.46 -15.99
N LYS A 21 6.58 4.65 -16.54
CA LYS A 21 5.62 5.66 -16.13
C LYS A 21 4.90 5.22 -14.86
N LEU A 22 4.62 6.19 -14.01
CA LEU A 22 3.81 6.01 -12.82
C LEU A 22 2.43 6.59 -13.06
N ILE A 23 1.40 5.86 -12.66
CA ILE A 23 0.00 6.24 -12.77
C ILE A 23 -0.62 6.47 -11.38
N SER A 24 -1.47 7.48 -11.33
CA SER A 24 -2.29 7.80 -10.16
C SER A 24 -3.71 8.14 -10.62
N ASP A 25 -4.72 7.67 -9.88
CA ASP A 25 -6.12 8.05 -10.10
C ASP A 25 -6.49 9.37 -9.40
N GLY A 26 -5.56 9.93 -8.62
CA GLY A 26 -5.67 11.21 -7.90
C GLY A 26 -4.34 11.59 -7.24
N ASP A 27 -4.33 12.70 -6.49
CA ASP A 27 -3.10 13.28 -5.94
C ASP A 27 -2.81 12.84 -4.49
N GLU A 28 -3.74 12.14 -3.85
CA GLU A 28 -3.61 11.76 -2.44
C GLU A 28 -2.85 10.42 -2.28
N PRO A 29 -1.78 10.38 -1.46
CA PRO A 29 -1.13 9.14 -1.09
C PRO A 29 -2.01 8.30 -0.14
N PHE A 30 -1.64 7.02 0.02
CA PHE A 30 -2.19 6.21 1.10
C PHE A 30 -1.72 6.73 2.47
N ILE A 31 -2.64 6.74 3.43
CA ILE A 31 -2.41 7.32 4.75
C ILE A 31 -1.75 6.25 5.63
N LYS A 32 -0.52 6.47 6.08
CA LYS A 32 0.13 5.60 7.07
C LYS A 32 -0.57 5.77 8.43
N LEU A 33 -1.22 4.71 8.94
CA LEU A 33 -2.05 4.77 10.15
C LEU A 33 -1.26 4.43 11.43
N ILE A 34 -0.35 3.46 11.37
CA ILE A 34 0.48 3.03 12.50
C ILE A 34 1.93 2.98 12.03
N ASN A 35 2.85 3.44 12.88
CA ASN A 35 4.23 3.62 12.46
C ASN A 35 4.94 2.28 12.25
N THR A 36 4.86 1.35 13.21
CA THR A 36 5.38 -0.03 13.11
C THR A 36 4.67 -0.89 14.16
N PHE A 37 4.26 -2.11 13.82
CA PHE A 37 3.93 -3.14 14.80
C PHE A 37 4.61 -4.45 14.41
N HIS A 38 5.06 -5.20 15.41
CA HIS A 38 5.76 -6.45 15.18
C HIS A 38 4.74 -7.57 14.96
N ARG A 39 4.80 -8.24 13.81
CA ARG A 39 4.09 -9.50 13.58
C ARG A 39 5.07 -10.63 13.79
N LYS A 40 4.67 -11.65 14.56
CA LYS A 40 5.46 -12.86 14.67
C LYS A 40 5.20 -13.75 13.45
N ASP A 41 6.23 -14.11 12.71
CA ASP A 41 6.12 -15.07 11.62
C ASP A 41 5.97 -16.52 12.14
N SER A 42 5.86 -17.49 11.23
CA SER A 42 5.74 -18.91 11.57
C SER A 42 7.01 -19.51 12.18
N GLU A 43 8.15 -18.85 12.05
CA GLU A 43 9.46 -19.27 12.55
C GLU A 43 9.80 -18.62 13.90
N GLY A 44 9.01 -17.62 14.31
CA GLY A 44 9.13 -16.89 15.54
C GLY A 44 9.87 -15.56 15.46
N ASN A 45 10.25 -15.12 14.25
CA ASN A 45 10.88 -13.82 14.01
C ASN A 45 9.83 -12.70 14.07
N LEU A 46 10.30 -11.48 14.35
CA LEU A 46 9.45 -10.29 14.37
C LEU A 46 9.61 -9.53 13.04
N ASP A 47 8.55 -9.49 12.25
CA ASP A 47 8.45 -8.67 11.04
C ASP A 47 7.90 -7.29 11.38
N GLU A 48 8.41 -6.24 10.73
CA GLU A 48 7.78 -4.94 10.78
C GLU A 48 6.57 -4.89 9.85
N ALA A 49 5.41 -4.61 10.42
CA ALA A 49 4.17 -4.43 9.67
C ALA A 49 3.70 -2.97 9.74
N TYR A 50 3.19 -2.50 8.61
CA TYR A 50 2.72 -1.14 8.40
C TYR A 50 1.25 -1.17 7.96
N LEU A 51 0.41 -0.32 8.56
CA LEU A 51 -0.99 -0.14 8.13
C LEU A 51 -1.12 1.11 7.28
N PHE A 52 -1.77 0.94 6.12
CA PHE A 52 -2.07 2.01 5.18
C PHE A 52 -3.58 2.08 4.92
N GLY A 53 -4.14 3.30 4.97
CA GLY A 53 -5.52 3.58 4.61
C GLY A 53 -5.64 4.11 3.18
N CYS A 54 -6.60 3.57 2.41
CA CYS A 54 -6.94 4.10 1.10
C CYS A 54 -7.56 5.51 1.23
N PRO A 55 -7.08 6.53 0.51
CA PRO A 55 -7.61 7.88 0.61
C PRO A 55 -9.06 7.96 0.11
N ARG A 56 -9.44 7.12 -0.87
CA ARG A 56 -10.77 7.11 -1.49
C ARG A 56 -11.83 6.38 -0.66
N CYS A 57 -11.63 5.09 -0.39
CA CYS A 57 -12.65 4.24 0.25
C CYS A 57 -12.38 3.93 1.73
N LYS A 58 -11.30 4.48 2.30
CA LYS A 58 -10.88 4.31 3.71
C LYS A 58 -10.62 2.86 4.16
N THR A 59 -10.58 1.89 3.24
CA THR A 59 -10.15 0.52 3.52
C THR A 59 -8.69 0.50 3.98
N VAL A 60 -8.40 -0.36 4.96
CA VAL A 60 -7.06 -0.56 5.50
C VAL A 60 -6.37 -1.76 4.84
N ARG A 61 -5.10 -1.59 4.46
CA ARG A 61 -4.19 -2.64 3.97
C ARG A 61 -2.99 -2.73 4.92
N MET A 62 -2.54 -3.95 5.18
CA MET A 62 -1.27 -4.23 5.85
C MET A 62 -0.20 -4.57 4.81
N GLU A 63 0.98 -3.98 4.96
CA GLU A 63 2.19 -4.36 4.21
C GLU A 63 3.28 -4.78 5.18
N LEU A 64 3.98 -5.88 4.83
CA LEU A 64 5.13 -6.41 5.56
C LEU A 64 6.39 -5.85 4.92
N TRP A 65 7.36 -5.46 5.74
CA TRP A 65 8.66 -4.95 5.29
C TRP A 65 9.80 -5.78 5.88
#